data_AF-A0A560QPY0-F1
#
_entry.id   AF-A0A560QPY0-F1
#
_cell.length_a   1.000
_cell.length_b   1.000
_cell.length_c   1.000
_cell.angle_alpha   90.00
_cell.angle_beta   90.00
_cell.angle_gamma   90.00
#
_symmetry.space_group_name_H-M   'P 1'
#
loop_
_entity.id
_entity.type
_entity.pdbx_description
1 polymer ?
#
loop_
_entity_poly.entity_id
_entity_poly.type
_entity_poly.pdbx_seq_one_letter_code
_entity_poly.pdbx_strand_id
1 'polypeptide(L)'
;MLTHDQLEKIERTFSARALITPIRVKNPFVQQAATPQQIFELQRISSDFYYFIPTARGNTSRPAVDGIFAFVILASDPGRIYCGALSRLNLAASENTIDPCFIIDGHTSLSNREDILFAGELFFKSNKLKSWNNGSGHYRPDAQRRYTNLIPAIQRLLPEDRFHDYFNMAPDQVQMRLVARGYTLIGNFGSAS
;
A
#
# COMPACT_ATOMS: atom_id res chain seq x y z
N MET A 1 -31.87 20.53 8.86
CA MET A 1 -31.16 21.58 8.08
C MET A 1 -29.67 21.41 8.33
N LEU A 2 -28.83 21.39 7.31
CA LEU A 2 -27.37 21.33 7.48
C LEU A 2 -26.85 22.69 7.96
N THR A 3 -25.84 22.71 8.83
CA THR A 3 -25.18 23.95 9.25
C THR A 3 -24.24 24.48 8.15
N HIS A 4 -23.84 25.75 8.25
CA HIS A 4 -22.87 26.34 7.32
C HIS A 4 -21.55 25.55 7.29
N ASP A 5 -21.00 25.19 8.46
CA ASP A 5 -19.81 24.34 8.58
C ASP A 5 -19.97 22.96 7.93
N GLN A 6 -21.17 22.38 7.98
CA GLN A 6 -21.45 21.10 7.34
C GLN A 6 -21.46 21.24 5.82
N LEU A 7 -22.05 22.31 5.29
CA LEU A 7 -22.06 22.61 3.86
C LEU A 7 -20.64 22.85 3.35
N GLU A 8 -19.83 23.63 4.06
CA GLU A 8 -18.43 23.90 3.67
C GLU A 8 -17.58 22.61 3.67
N LYS A 9 -17.76 21.73 4.67
CA LYS A 9 -17.10 20.41 4.69
C LYS A 9 -17.52 19.53 3.53
N ILE A 10 -18.80 19.58 3.15
CA ILE A 10 -19.35 18.83 2.01
C ILE A 10 -18.75 19.37 0.71
N GLU A 11 -18.79 20.68 0.47
CA GLU A 11 -18.22 21.33 -0.70
C GLU A 11 -16.73 21.01 -0.85
N ARG A 12 -15.94 21.17 0.22
CA ARG A 12 -14.51 20.81 0.21
C ARG A 12 -14.28 19.35 -0.16
N THR A 13 -15.15 18.45 0.31
CA THR A 13 -15.07 17.02 -0.02
C THR A 13 -15.39 16.78 -1.49
N PHE A 14 -16.43 17.43 -2.03
CA PHE A 14 -16.79 17.32 -3.45
C PHE A 14 -15.72 17.91 -4.38
N SER A 15 -15.20 19.09 -4.08
CA SER A 15 -14.11 19.72 -4.85
C SER A 15 -12.84 18.87 -4.82
N ALA A 16 -12.47 18.29 -3.67
CA ALA A 16 -11.34 17.37 -3.59
C ALA A 16 -11.55 16.13 -4.46
N ARG A 17 -12.77 15.58 -4.50
CA ARG A 17 -13.10 14.41 -5.35
C ARG A 17 -13.07 14.73 -6.84
N ALA A 18 -13.39 15.97 -7.24
CA ALA A 18 -13.33 16.39 -8.64
C ALA A 18 -11.89 16.43 -9.21
N LEU A 19 -10.87 16.52 -8.34
CA LEU A 19 -9.46 16.55 -8.74
C LEU A 19 -8.82 15.15 -8.79
N ILE A 20 -9.52 14.12 -8.31
CA ILE A 20 -9.01 12.75 -8.29
C ILE A 20 -8.84 12.26 -9.73
N THR A 21 -7.63 11.84 -10.07
CA THR A 21 -7.34 11.25 -11.38
C THR A 21 -6.96 9.78 -11.19
N PRO A 22 -7.78 8.83 -11.66
CA PRO A 22 -7.43 7.41 -11.61
C PRO A 22 -6.12 7.13 -12.37
N ILE A 23 -5.34 6.19 -11.84
CA ILE A 23 -4.07 5.73 -12.39
C ILE A 23 -4.30 4.35 -12.98
N ARG A 24 -4.11 4.26 -14.29
CA ARG A 24 -4.22 2.99 -15.03
C ARG A 24 -2.98 2.14 -14.84
N VAL A 25 -3.15 0.83 -14.94
CA VAL A 25 -2.01 -0.10 -15.02
C VAL A 25 -1.16 0.22 -16.24
N LYS A 26 0.15 0.41 -16.06
CA LYS A 26 1.09 0.70 -17.14
C LYS A 26 1.67 -0.57 -17.75
N ASN A 27 1.90 -1.57 -16.91
CA ASN A 27 2.48 -2.84 -17.30
C ASN A 27 1.54 -3.99 -16.90
N PRO A 28 0.81 -4.61 -17.83
CA PRO A 28 -0.17 -5.64 -17.51
C PRO A 28 0.41 -7.06 -17.46
N PHE A 29 1.73 -7.24 -17.27
CA PHE A 29 2.30 -8.59 -17.09
C PHE A 29 1.47 -9.41 -16.08
N VAL A 30 1.38 -10.71 -16.37
CA VAL A 30 0.38 -11.60 -15.79
C VAL A 30 0.74 -11.91 -14.33
N GLN A 31 0.23 -11.10 -13.40
CA GLN A 31 0.04 -11.49 -12.00
C GLN A 31 -1.32 -12.18 -11.86
N GLN A 32 -1.42 -13.29 -11.12
CA GLN A 32 -2.71 -13.90 -10.81
C GLN A 32 -3.50 -13.02 -9.85
N ALA A 33 -4.82 -12.95 -10.02
CA ALA A 33 -5.66 -12.18 -9.10
C ALA A 33 -5.58 -12.77 -7.68
N ALA A 34 -5.49 -11.90 -6.69
CA ALA A 34 -5.47 -12.32 -5.30
C ALA A 34 -6.82 -12.93 -4.91
N THR A 35 -6.81 -14.00 -4.14
CA THR A 35 -8.02 -14.56 -3.54
C THR A 35 -8.49 -13.67 -2.40
N PRO A 36 -9.80 -13.66 -2.06
CA PRO A 36 -10.30 -12.85 -0.93
C PRO A 36 -9.60 -13.12 0.41
N GLN A 37 -9.02 -14.32 0.60
CA GLN A 37 -8.27 -14.69 1.81
C GLN A 37 -6.90 -14.02 1.90
N GLN A 38 -6.34 -13.58 0.77
CA GLN A 38 -5.05 -12.90 0.66
C GLN A 38 -5.18 -11.38 0.80
N ILE A 39 -6.40 -10.84 0.77
CA ILE A 39 -6.67 -9.40 0.75
C ILE A 39 -7.19 -8.94 2.11
N PHE A 40 -6.53 -7.93 2.65
CA PHE A 40 -6.87 -7.32 3.94
C PHE A 40 -7.13 -5.83 3.80
N GLU A 41 -8.07 -5.31 4.55
CA GLU A 41 -8.26 -3.87 4.72
C GLU A 41 -7.39 -3.37 5.88
N LEU A 42 -6.66 -2.27 5.66
CA LEU A 42 -5.92 -1.60 6.72
C LEU A 42 -6.83 -0.68 7.53
N GLN A 43 -6.80 -0.84 8.85
CA GLN A 43 -7.47 0.04 9.79
C GLN A 43 -6.51 0.45 10.93
N ARG A 44 -6.90 1.48 11.69
CA ARG A 44 -6.15 1.93 12.87
C ARG A 44 -7.07 2.09 14.08
N ILE A 45 -6.59 1.66 15.25
CA ILE A 45 -7.30 1.82 16.54
C ILE A 45 -6.97 3.17 17.16
N SER A 46 -5.73 3.63 16.99
CA SER A 46 -5.22 4.91 17.49
C SER A 46 -4.30 5.55 16.45
N SER A 47 -3.65 6.67 16.79
CA SER A 47 -2.68 7.33 15.91
C SER A 47 -1.58 6.40 15.42
N ASP A 48 -1.19 5.42 16.23
CA ASP A 48 0.01 4.61 15.98
C ASP A 48 -0.24 3.13 15.84
N PHE A 49 -1.41 2.60 16.21
CA PHE A 49 -1.65 1.17 16.20
C PHE A 49 -2.61 0.75 15.08
N TYR A 50 -2.08 -0.09 14.19
CA TYR A 50 -2.75 -0.59 13.00
C TYR A 50 -3.10 -2.08 13.13
N TYR A 51 -4.14 -2.48 12.41
CA TYR A 51 -4.59 -3.86 12.31
C TYR A 51 -5.18 -4.14 10.92
N PHE A 52 -5.18 -5.41 10.54
CA PHE A 52 -5.79 -5.90 9.30
C PHE A 52 -7.19 -6.46 9.57
N ILE A 53 -8.15 -6.13 8.70
CA ILE A 53 -9.47 -6.75 8.64
C ILE A 53 -9.52 -7.66 7.41
N PRO A 54 -9.84 -8.95 7.55
CA PRO A 54 -10.07 -9.83 6.40
C PRO A 54 -11.22 -9.31 5.54
N THR A 55 -11.04 -9.31 4.22
CA THR A 55 -12.11 -8.92 3.29
C THR A 55 -13.07 -10.08 2.98
N ALA A 56 -12.61 -11.33 3.11
CA ALA A 56 -13.44 -12.51 2.99
C ALA A 56 -14.42 -12.66 4.17
N ARG A 57 -15.72 -12.81 3.89
CA ARG A 57 -16.75 -13.01 4.91
C ARG A 57 -16.46 -14.26 5.75
N GLY A 58 -16.60 -14.13 7.07
CA GLY A 58 -16.43 -15.24 8.03
C GLY A 58 -14.98 -15.65 8.27
N ASN A 59 -14.00 -15.03 7.58
CA ASN A 59 -12.59 -15.28 7.84
C ASN A 59 -12.12 -14.45 9.03
N THR A 60 -11.44 -15.10 9.98
CA THR A 60 -10.79 -14.45 11.13
C THR A 60 -9.26 -14.48 11.03
N SER A 61 -8.73 -15.27 10.08
CA SER A 61 -7.30 -15.44 9.88
C SER A 61 -6.69 -14.24 9.15
N ARG A 62 -5.54 -13.79 9.63
CA ARG A 62 -4.77 -12.67 9.07
C ARG A 62 -3.30 -12.77 9.45
N PRO A 63 -2.38 -12.22 8.64
CA PRO A 63 -1.00 -12.07 9.05
C PRO A 63 -0.87 -11.03 10.18
N ALA A 64 0.22 -11.12 10.94
CA ALA A 64 0.60 -10.07 11.87
C ALA A 64 0.87 -8.75 11.12
N VAL A 65 0.56 -7.60 11.72
CA VAL A 65 0.86 -6.28 11.15
C VAL A 65 2.31 -5.90 11.50
N ASP A 66 3.24 -6.61 10.89
CA ASP A 66 4.68 -6.45 11.10
C ASP A 66 5.45 -6.77 9.83
N GLY A 67 6.44 -5.94 9.50
CA GLY A 67 7.20 -6.03 8.24
C GLY A 67 6.55 -5.30 7.06
N ILE A 68 6.90 -5.71 5.84
CA ILE A 68 6.53 -5.02 4.59
C ILE A 68 5.32 -5.66 3.90
N PHE A 69 4.37 -4.83 3.47
CA PHE A 69 3.18 -5.24 2.72
C PHE A 69 2.97 -4.34 1.50
N ALA A 70 2.43 -4.90 0.41
CA ALA A 70 1.90 -4.07 -0.67
C ALA A 70 0.54 -3.49 -0.26
N PHE A 71 0.22 -2.30 -0.77
CA PHE A 71 -1.11 -1.73 -0.67
C PHE A 71 -1.59 -1.11 -1.98
N VAL A 72 -2.90 -1.06 -2.16
CA VAL A 72 -3.61 -0.33 -3.22
C VAL A 72 -4.83 0.40 -2.65
N ILE A 73 -5.18 1.52 -3.28
CA ILE A 73 -6.43 2.24 -3.06
C ILE A 73 -7.14 2.25 -4.41
N LEU A 74 -8.31 1.61 -4.50
CA LEU A 74 -9.02 1.48 -5.77
C LEU A 74 -9.71 2.79 -6.14
N ALA A 75 -9.79 3.09 -7.43
CA ALA A 75 -10.59 4.22 -7.92
C ALA A 75 -12.09 4.00 -7.67
N SER A 76 -12.54 2.75 -7.75
CA SER A 76 -13.90 2.31 -7.46
C SER A 76 -14.26 2.36 -5.96
N ASP A 77 -13.26 2.30 -5.08
CA ASP A 77 -13.43 2.31 -3.63
C ASP A 77 -12.36 3.19 -2.93
N PRO A 78 -12.48 4.52 -3.04
CA PRO A 78 -11.44 5.47 -2.62
C PRO A 78 -11.29 5.60 -1.10
N GLY A 79 -12.19 4.97 -0.33
CA GLY A 79 -12.25 5.06 1.13
C GLY A 79 -11.48 3.97 1.86
N ARG A 80 -10.88 3.02 1.15
CA ARG A 80 -10.22 1.85 1.72
C ARG A 80 -8.81 1.65 1.20
N ILE A 81 -7.98 1.05 2.05
CA ILE A 81 -6.62 0.63 1.71
C ILE A 81 -6.59 -0.88 1.77
N TYR A 82 -6.47 -1.51 0.62
CA TYR A 82 -6.31 -2.96 0.50
C TYR A 82 -4.83 -3.30 0.58
N CYS A 83 -4.49 -4.36 1.31
CA CYS A 83 -3.13 -4.80 1.59
C CYS A 83 -2.96 -6.29 1.29
N GLY A 84 -1.74 -6.69 0.96
CA GLY A 84 -1.36 -8.10 0.81
C GLY A 84 0.15 -8.31 1.01
N ALA A 85 0.52 -9.54 1.40
CA ALA A 85 1.92 -9.91 1.63
C ALA A 85 2.63 -10.25 0.31
N LEU A 86 3.85 -9.76 0.10
CA LEU A 86 4.56 -9.89 -1.19
C LEU A 86 5.52 -11.09 -1.26
N SER A 87 5.83 -11.72 -0.13
CA SER A 87 6.86 -12.75 -0.04
C SER A 87 6.63 -13.59 1.20
N ARG A 88 7.11 -14.84 1.13
CA ARG A 88 7.17 -15.73 2.29
C ARG A 88 8.14 -15.20 3.33
N LEU A 89 9.21 -14.54 2.89
CA LEU A 89 10.18 -13.92 3.77
C LEU A 89 9.84 -12.46 3.98
N ASN A 90 9.82 -12.05 5.25
CA ASN A 90 9.63 -10.66 5.65
C ASN A 90 10.63 -10.35 6.74
N LEU A 91 11.90 -10.13 6.37
CA LEU A 91 13.02 -10.01 7.31
C LEU A 91 12.93 -8.78 8.22
N ALA A 92 12.00 -7.85 7.92
CA ALA A 92 11.72 -6.71 8.78
C ALA A 92 10.68 -7.00 9.87
N ALA A 93 9.91 -8.08 9.74
CA ALA A 93 8.97 -8.55 10.75
C ALA A 93 9.70 -9.19 11.94
N SER A 94 9.01 -9.36 13.07
CA SER A 94 9.53 -10.09 14.22
C SER A 94 9.47 -11.60 13.97
N GLU A 95 8.43 -12.06 13.27
CA GLU A 95 8.38 -13.38 12.65
C GLU A 95 8.73 -13.23 11.16
N ASN A 96 9.92 -13.72 10.78
CA ASN A 96 10.45 -13.51 9.43
C ASN A 96 9.74 -14.32 8.33
N THR A 97 8.73 -15.11 8.68
CA THR A 97 7.99 -15.96 7.75
C THR A 97 6.50 -15.62 7.76
N ILE A 98 5.94 -15.38 6.59
CA ILE A 98 4.49 -15.25 6.38
C ILE A 98 3.93 -16.59 5.89
N ASP A 99 2.76 -16.96 6.40
CA ASP A 99 2.02 -18.12 5.89
C ASP A 99 1.75 -17.94 4.38
N PRO A 100 2.15 -18.92 3.53
CA PRO A 100 1.95 -18.85 2.10
C PRO A 100 0.52 -18.54 1.66
N CYS A 101 -0.51 -18.89 2.46
CA CYS A 101 -1.91 -18.60 2.11
C CYS A 101 -2.23 -17.10 2.05
N PHE A 102 -1.39 -16.22 2.60
CA PHE A 102 -1.57 -14.76 2.57
C PHE A 102 -0.76 -14.04 1.48
N ILE A 103 0.08 -14.76 0.74
CA ILE A 103 0.98 -14.16 -0.24
C ILE A 103 0.22 -13.84 -1.53
N ILE A 104 0.40 -12.64 -2.05
CA ILE A 104 -0.08 -12.19 -3.36
C ILE A 104 1.08 -12.04 -4.34
N ASP A 105 0.79 -12.07 -5.64
CA ASP A 105 1.81 -11.88 -6.67
C ASP A 105 2.31 -10.41 -6.75
N GLY A 106 1.49 -9.44 -6.33
CA GLY A 106 1.85 -8.01 -6.29
C GLY A 106 0.67 -7.05 -6.42
N HIS A 107 0.93 -5.78 -6.76
CA HIS A 107 -0.12 -4.76 -6.76
C HIS A 107 -1.24 -5.02 -7.77
N THR A 108 -0.96 -5.61 -8.94
CA THR A 108 -2.02 -5.89 -9.93
C THR A 108 -2.81 -7.15 -9.59
N SER A 109 -2.22 -8.06 -8.82
CA SER A 109 -2.93 -9.15 -8.13
C SER A 109 -3.94 -8.59 -7.14
N LEU A 110 -3.51 -7.64 -6.32
CA LEU A 110 -4.32 -7.03 -5.25
C LEU A 110 -5.46 -6.16 -5.78
N SER A 111 -5.22 -5.41 -6.86
CA SER A 111 -6.23 -4.54 -7.47
C SER A 111 -7.12 -5.24 -8.50
N ASN A 112 -6.85 -6.52 -8.79
CA ASN A 112 -7.42 -7.21 -9.94
C ASN A 112 -7.29 -6.40 -11.25
N ARG A 113 -6.16 -5.68 -11.40
CA ARG A 113 -5.84 -4.79 -12.53
C ARG A 113 -6.79 -3.60 -12.74
N GLU A 114 -7.66 -3.29 -11.77
CA GLU A 114 -8.51 -2.10 -11.83
C GLU A 114 -7.68 -0.81 -11.75
N ASP A 115 -8.30 0.30 -12.15
CA ASP A 115 -7.73 1.63 -11.95
C ASP A 115 -7.62 1.92 -10.45
N ILE A 116 -6.50 2.51 -10.05
CA ILE A 116 -6.20 2.84 -8.65
C ILE A 116 -6.12 4.35 -8.45
N LEU A 117 -6.25 4.79 -7.21
CA LEU A 117 -5.89 6.15 -6.82
C LEU A 117 -4.43 6.26 -6.40
N PHE A 118 -3.92 5.21 -5.75
CA PHE A 118 -2.53 5.13 -5.29
C PHE A 118 -2.15 3.69 -4.93
N ALA A 119 -0.86 3.37 -4.98
CA ALA A 119 -0.32 2.07 -4.60
C ALA A 119 1.16 2.18 -4.20
N GLY A 120 1.60 1.25 -3.37
CA GLY A 120 2.99 1.17 -2.95
C GLY A 120 3.18 0.16 -1.84
N GLU A 121 4.12 0.43 -0.96
CA GLU A 121 4.46 -0.45 0.16
C GLU A 121 4.23 0.24 1.50
N LEU A 122 3.82 -0.55 2.48
CA LEU A 122 3.74 -0.18 3.89
C LEU A 122 4.82 -0.94 4.64
N PHE A 123 5.52 -0.25 5.53
CA PHE A 123 6.43 -0.89 6.47
C PHE A 123 5.91 -0.71 7.89
N PHE A 124 5.59 -1.82 8.55
CA PHE A 124 5.17 -1.87 9.94
C PHE A 124 6.28 -2.41 10.83
N LYS A 125 6.33 -1.91 12.07
CA LYS A 125 7.06 -2.58 13.16
C LYS A 125 6.18 -2.62 14.39
N SER A 126 5.86 -3.83 14.86
CA SER A 126 5.03 -4.06 16.05
C SER A 126 3.71 -3.27 15.96
N ASN A 127 2.94 -3.48 14.88
CA ASN A 127 1.67 -2.81 14.59
C ASN A 127 1.74 -1.29 14.34
N LYS A 128 2.94 -0.69 14.33
CA LYS A 128 3.11 0.73 14.05
C LYS A 128 3.60 0.95 12.63
N LEU A 129 2.89 1.78 11.87
CA LEU A 129 3.35 2.20 10.55
C LEU A 129 4.63 3.02 10.70
N LYS A 130 5.75 2.52 10.19
CA LYS A 130 7.05 3.22 10.20
C LYS A 130 7.24 4.08 8.98
N SER A 131 6.85 3.57 7.82
CA SER A 131 6.87 4.32 6.57
C SER A 131 5.90 3.76 5.55
N TRP A 132 5.58 4.57 4.55
CA TRP A 132 4.88 4.14 3.34
C TRP A 132 5.44 4.87 2.12
N ASN A 133 5.21 4.33 0.93
CA ASN A 133 5.78 4.87 -0.30
C ASN A 133 4.85 4.68 -1.51
N ASN A 134 5.32 5.09 -2.68
CA ASN A 134 4.70 4.90 -4.00
C ASN A 134 5.33 3.74 -4.81
N GLY A 135 5.94 2.77 -4.13
CA GLY A 135 6.72 1.67 -4.71
C GLY A 135 5.87 0.58 -5.38
N SER A 136 5.16 0.92 -6.45
CA SER A 136 4.44 -0.04 -7.30
C SER A 136 5.01 -0.05 -8.71
N GLY A 137 5.63 -1.16 -9.13
CA GLY A 137 6.26 -1.27 -10.46
C GLY A 137 5.29 -1.23 -11.64
N HIS A 138 4.04 -1.70 -11.44
CA HIS A 138 3.04 -1.80 -12.51
C HIS A 138 2.20 -0.54 -12.69
N TYR A 139 1.94 0.20 -11.60
CA TYR A 139 1.19 1.46 -11.66
C TYR A 139 2.11 2.68 -11.68
N ARG A 140 3.23 2.62 -10.95
CA ARG A 140 4.22 3.69 -10.78
C ARG A 140 3.54 5.04 -10.51
N PRO A 141 2.81 5.17 -9.39
CA PRO A 141 2.15 6.43 -9.04
C PRO A 141 3.21 7.51 -8.82
N ASP A 142 2.98 8.67 -9.43
CA ASP A 142 3.75 9.88 -9.12
C ASP A 142 3.53 10.23 -7.64
N ALA A 143 4.60 10.54 -6.92
CA ALA A 143 4.53 10.85 -5.50
C ALA A 143 3.54 11.99 -5.21
N GLN A 144 3.46 13.02 -6.06
CA GLN A 144 2.59 14.17 -5.89
C GLN A 144 1.09 13.81 -5.90
N ARG A 145 0.73 12.67 -6.51
CA ARG A 145 -0.67 12.19 -6.52
C ARG A 145 -1.20 11.94 -5.12
N ARG A 146 -0.35 11.75 -4.10
CA ARG A 146 -0.81 11.57 -2.73
C ARG A 146 -1.59 12.77 -2.17
N TYR A 147 -1.33 13.97 -2.69
CA TYR A 147 -2.01 15.19 -2.27
C TYR A 147 -3.37 15.38 -2.93
N THR A 148 -3.58 14.80 -4.12
CA THR A 148 -4.82 14.99 -4.91
C THR A 148 -5.72 13.76 -4.92
N ASN A 149 -5.13 12.56 -4.86
CA ASN A 149 -5.84 11.30 -5.01
C ASN A 149 -6.22 10.64 -3.67
N LEU A 150 -5.68 11.12 -2.54
CA LEU A 150 -6.01 10.56 -1.23
C LEU A 150 -7.03 11.46 -0.53
N ILE A 151 -8.20 10.89 -0.24
CA ILE A 151 -9.21 11.59 0.56
C ILE A 151 -8.73 11.75 2.02
N PRO A 152 -9.25 12.74 2.78
CA PRO A 152 -8.80 13.01 4.15
C PRO A 152 -8.86 11.81 5.10
N ALA A 153 -9.80 10.87 4.89
CA ALA A 153 -9.88 9.65 5.68
C ALA A 153 -8.66 8.74 5.46
N ILE A 154 -8.20 8.61 4.22
CA ILE A 154 -7.00 7.85 3.87
C ILE A 154 -5.74 8.55 4.36
N GLN A 155 -5.65 9.89 4.22
CA GLN A 155 -4.50 10.65 4.72
C GLN A 155 -4.27 10.50 6.23
N ARG A 156 -5.34 10.21 6.99
CA ARG A 156 -5.22 9.84 8.40
C ARG A 156 -4.61 8.45 8.61
N LEU A 157 -4.90 7.49 7.72
CA LEU A 157 -4.29 6.16 7.76
C LEU A 157 -2.84 6.17 7.24
N LEU A 158 -2.50 7.12 6.37
CA LEU A 158 -1.17 7.26 5.75
C LEU A 158 -0.60 8.67 6.03
N PRO A 159 -0.02 8.90 7.22
CA PRO A 159 0.51 10.21 7.61
C PRO A 159 1.66 10.67 6.69
N GLU A 160 1.63 11.93 6.28
CA GLU A 160 2.58 12.49 5.32
C GLU A 160 4.03 12.49 5.82
N ASP A 161 4.26 12.68 7.12
CA ASP A 161 5.57 12.64 7.77
C ASP A 161 6.25 11.26 7.66
N ARG A 162 5.50 10.23 7.26
CA ARG A 162 5.98 8.85 7.08
C ARG A 162 6.10 8.45 5.60
N PHE A 163 5.82 9.37 4.68
CA PHE A 163 5.94 9.11 3.25
C PHE A 163 7.40 9.21 2.79
N HIS A 164 7.80 8.30 1.91
CA HIS A 164 9.05 8.38 1.18
C HIS A 164 8.83 8.10 -0.30
N ASP A 165 9.41 8.92 -1.18
CA ASP A 165 9.30 8.73 -2.62
C ASP A 165 10.26 7.63 -3.11
N TYR A 166 9.71 6.44 -3.35
CA TYR A 166 10.46 5.26 -3.74
C TYR A 166 11.28 5.46 -5.00
N PHE A 167 10.75 6.20 -5.99
CA PHE A 167 11.44 6.38 -7.27
C PHE A 167 12.56 7.43 -7.21
N ASN A 168 12.65 8.17 -6.11
CA ASN A 168 13.70 9.15 -5.84
C ASN A 168 14.55 8.77 -4.61
N MET A 169 14.40 7.54 -4.09
CA MET A 169 15.25 7.02 -3.01
C MET A 169 16.67 6.77 -3.52
N ALA A 170 17.64 6.88 -2.61
CA ALA A 170 19.00 6.48 -2.90
C ALA A 170 19.08 4.95 -3.13
N PRO A 171 19.99 4.46 -4.00
CA PRO A 171 20.06 3.04 -4.35
C PRO A 171 20.24 2.10 -3.15
N ASP A 172 20.99 2.51 -2.13
CA ASP A 172 21.19 1.77 -0.89
C ASP A 172 19.88 1.61 -0.08
N GLN A 173 19.02 2.63 -0.07
CA GLN A 173 17.72 2.57 0.59
C GLN A 173 16.75 1.62 -0.13
N VAL A 174 16.73 1.69 -1.47
CA VAL A 174 16.01 0.71 -2.29
C VAL A 174 16.54 -0.69 -1.99
N GLN A 175 17.86 -0.80 -1.86
CA GLN A 175 18.52 -2.07 -1.63
C GLN A 175 18.14 -2.71 -0.30
N MET A 176 18.17 -1.94 0.78
CA MET A 176 17.74 -2.38 2.12
C MET A 176 16.29 -2.86 2.11
N ARG A 177 15.40 -2.20 1.34
CA ARG A 177 13.99 -2.62 1.23
C ARG A 177 13.83 -3.95 0.50
N LEU A 178 14.56 -4.18 -0.57
CA LEU A 178 14.53 -5.47 -1.28
C LEU A 178 15.00 -6.61 -0.36
N VAL A 179 16.08 -6.39 0.41
CA VAL A 179 16.54 -7.35 1.41
C VAL A 179 15.49 -7.58 2.49
N ALA A 180 14.85 -6.52 2.98
CA ALA A 180 13.76 -6.63 3.97
C ALA A 180 12.56 -7.45 3.44
N ARG A 181 12.32 -7.46 2.13
CA ARG A 181 11.32 -8.32 1.45
C ARG A 181 11.81 -9.76 1.19
N GLY A 182 13.03 -10.08 1.61
CA GLY A 182 13.63 -11.40 1.46
C GLY A 182 14.27 -11.67 0.10
N TYR A 183 14.54 -10.65 -0.72
CA TYR A 183 15.33 -10.84 -1.94
C TYR A 183 16.80 -11.04 -1.58
N THR A 184 17.39 -12.12 -2.07
CA THR A 184 18.84 -12.33 -2.08
C THR A 184 19.44 -11.56 -3.24
N LEU A 185 20.38 -10.68 -2.96
CA LEU A 185 21.08 -9.94 -4.00
C LEU A 185 22.23 -10.75 -4.52
N ILE A 186 22.11 -11.19 -5.76
CA ILE A 186 23.25 -11.70 -6.50
C ILE A 186 23.96 -10.46 -7.04
N GLY A 187 25.07 -10.07 -6.41
CA GLY A 187 25.86 -8.93 -6.84
C GLY A 187 26.37 -9.13 -8.27
N ASN A 188 26.06 -8.19 -9.16
CA ASN A 188 26.79 -7.97 -10.41
C ASN A 188 26.43 -6.60 -10.98
N PHE A 189 27.09 -5.55 -10.48
CA PHE A 189 27.41 -4.41 -11.32
C PHE A 189 28.88 -4.54 -11.66
N GLY A 190 29.16 -5.31 -12.71
CA GLY A 190 30.45 -5.28 -13.37
C GLY A 190 30.69 -3.85 -13.85
N SER A 191 31.76 -3.25 -13.33
CA SER A 191 32.42 -2.11 -13.94
C SER A 191 32.77 -2.46 -15.38
N ALA A 192 32.03 -1.89 -16.33
CA ALA A 192 32.51 -1.79 -17.70
C ALA A 192 33.58 -0.69 -17.71
N SER A 193 34.83 -1.14 -17.66
CA SER A 193 36.02 -0.40 -18.09
C SER A 193 35.97 -0.10 -19.57
#